data_AF-A0AA37LY22-F1
#
_entry.id   AF-A0AA37LY22-F1
#
_cell.length_a   1.000
_cell.length_b   1.000
_cell.length_c   1.000
_cell.angle_alpha   90.00
_cell.angle_beta   90.00
_cell.angle_gamma   90.00
#
_symmetry.space_group_name_H-M   'P 1'
#
loop_
_entity.id
_entity.type
_entity.pdbx_description
1 polymer ?
#
loop_
_entity_poly.entity_id
_entity_poly.type
_entity_poly.pdbx_seq_one_letter_code
_entity_poly.pdbx_strand_id
1 'polypeptide(L)'
;MLIAGGFYPNNVQLAVEEHGSAEVAIVFGRWFMSNPGSPFRIQKGIPLTRYERNTFYAETEEGYTDCTFRDEFVEISKATPVEIVISAIYV
;
A
#
# COMPACT_ATOMS: atom_id res chain seq x y z
N MET A 1 -3.47 -7.82 15.42
CA MET A 1 -4.71 -8.19 14.70
C MET A 1 -4.66 -7.62 13.29
N LEU A 2 -5.10 -8.38 12.29
CA LEU A 2 -5.17 -7.92 10.90
C LEU A 2 -6.62 -7.59 10.55
N ILE A 3 -6.87 -6.38 10.04
CA ILE A 3 -8.22 -5.95 9.63
C ILE A 3 -8.19 -5.64 8.15
N ALA A 4 -9.11 -6.23 7.40
CA ALA A 4 -9.24 -6.05 5.95
C ALA A 4 -10.68 -5.66 5.61
N GLY A 5 -10.85 -4.95 4.49
CA GLY A 5 -12.17 -4.69 3.90
C GLY A 5 -12.52 -3.21 3.85
N GLY A 6 -12.52 -2.65 2.63
CA GLY A 6 -13.07 -1.31 2.39
C GLY A 6 -12.22 -0.13 2.90
N PHE A 7 -10.96 -0.35 3.29
CA PHE A 7 -10.08 0.74 3.69
C PHE A 7 -9.58 1.58 2.52
N TYR A 8 -9.45 2.88 2.77
CA TYR A 8 -8.96 3.93 1.90
C TYR A 8 -7.94 4.76 2.69
N PRO A 9 -6.97 5.44 2.05
CA PRO A 9 -5.96 6.24 2.75
C PRO A 9 -6.52 7.23 3.77
N ASN A 10 -7.73 7.76 3.54
CA ASN A 10 -8.37 8.75 4.41
C ASN A 10 -9.15 8.16 5.60
N ASN A 11 -9.35 6.83 5.69
CA ASN A 11 -10.07 6.21 6.80
C ASN A 11 -9.21 5.24 7.64
N VAL A 12 -7.96 5.00 7.24
CA VAL A 12 -7.04 4.07 7.91
C VAL A 12 -6.74 4.52 9.34
N GLN A 13 -6.50 5.83 9.53
CA GLN A 13 -6.12 6.39 10.81
C GLN A 13 -7.25 6.24 11.84
N LEU A 14 -8.47 6.62 11.45
CA LEU A 14 -9.65 6.44 12.29
C LEU A 14 -9.87 4.96 12.64
N ALA A 15 -9.71 4.05 11.67
CA ALA A 15 -9.89 2.62 11.90
C ALA A 15 -8.87 2.05 12.90
N VAL A 16 -7.63 2.55 12.91
CA VAL A 16 -6.62 2.15 13.91
C VAL A 16 -6.97 2.73 15.29
N GLU A 17 -7.37 4.00 15.35
CA GLU A 17 -7.74 4.67 16.60
C GLU A 17 -8.94 4.01 17.31
N GLU A 18 -9.92 3.51 16.56
CA GLU A 18 -11.07 2.76 17.10
C GLU A 18 -10.66 1.50 17.88
N HIS A 19 -9.47 0.98 17.64
CA HIS A 19 -8.95 -0.22 18.30
C HIS A 19 -8.02 0.09 19.49
N GLY A 20 -7.86 1.37 19.85
CA GLY A 20 -7.14 1.81 21.03
C GLY A 20 -5.66 1.42 21.02
N SER A 21 -5.20 0.78 22.09
CA SER A 21 -3.80 0.35 22.26
C SER A 21 -3.51 -1.04 21.66
N ALA A 22 -4.46 -1.66 20.96
CA ALA A 22 -4.22 -2.95 20.35
C ALA A 22 -3.25 -2.81 19.16
N GLU A 23 -2.32 -3.75 19.03
CA GLU A 23 -1.50 -3.84 17.82
C GLU A 23 -2.39 -4.26 16.64
N VAL A 24 -2.73 -3.30 15.78
CA VAL A 24 -3.59 -3.47 14.62
C VAL A 24 -2.82 -3.11 13.35
N ALA A 25 -2.90 -3.98 12.34
CA ALA A 25 -2.45 -3.66 11.00
C ALA A 25 -3.63 -3.72 10.02
N ILE A 26 -3.70 -2.71 9.15
CA ILE A 26 -4.73 -2.61 8.12
C ILE A 26 -4.22 -3.24 6.82
N VAL A 27 -5.03 -4.12 6.25
CA VAL A 27 -4.68 -4.90 5.05
C VAL A 27 -5.38 -4.31 3.83
N PHE A 28 -4.57 -3.99 2.81
CA PHE A 28 -5.04 -3.50 1.52
C PHE A 28 -4.94 -4.60 0.46
N GLY A 29 -6.06 -4.96 -0.16
CA GLY A 29 -6.09 -5.88 -1.31
C GLY A 29 -6.10 -5.12 -2.64
N ARG A 30 -7.30 -4.68 -3.06
CA ARG A 30 -7.53 -4.00 -4.35
C ARG A 30 -6.60 -2.80 -4.59
N TRP A 31 -6.34 -2.02 -3.54
CA TRP A 31 -5.44 -0.88 -3.63
C TRP A 31 -3.98 -1.29 -3.82
N PHE A 32 -3.57 -2.44 -3.29
CA PHE A 32 -2.19 -2.88 -3.39
C PHE A 32 -1.83 -3.32 -4.82
N MET A 33 -2.75 -3.99 -5.52
CA MET A 33 -2.49 -4.53 -6.87
C MET A 33 -2.04 -3.45 -7.87
N SER A 34 -2.76 -2.32 -7.92
CA SER A 34 -2.43 -1.24 -8.88
C SER A 34 -1.48 -0.18 -8.31
N ASN A 35 -1.02 -0.35 -7.07
CA ASN A 35 -0.17 0.63 -6.37
C ASN A 35 0.98 -0.08 -5.64
N PRO A 36 1.96 -0.58 -6.39
CA PRO A 36 3.18 -1.09 -5.78
C PRO A 36 3.83 0.01 -4.92
N GLY A 37 4.14 -0.30 -3.66
CA GLY A 37 4.60 0.69 -2.68
C GLY A 37 3.48 1.54 -2.05
N SER A 38 2.22 1.08 -2.06
CA SER A 38 1.08 1.80 -1.45
C SER A 38 1.29 2.29 -0.01
N PRO A 39 2.01 1.58 0.91
CA PRO A 39 2.27 2.12 2.25
C PRO A 39 3.03 3.46 2.22
N PHE A 40 4.05 3.58 1.36
CA PHE A 40 4.80 4.82 1.17
C PHE A 40 3.91 5.94 0.64
N ARG A 41 3.04 5.63 -0.32
CA ARG A 41 2.10 6.62 -0.88
C ARG A 41 1.13 7.12 0.18
N ILE A 42 0.61 6.23 1.03
CA ILE A 42 -0.30 6.60 2.13
C ILE A 42 0.44 7.50 3.13
N GLN A 43 1.65 7.13 3.55
CA GLN A 43 2.46 7.92 4.50
C GLN A 43 2.77 9.33 3.97
N LYS A 44 3.03 9.47 2.65
CA LYS A 44 3.35 10.75 2.01
C LYS A 44 2.13 11.51 1.49
N GLY A 45 0.91 11.00 1.68
CA GLY A 45 -0.30 11.62 1.16
C GLY A 45 -0.38 11.64 -0.37
N ILE A 46 0.37 10.76 -1.05
CA ILE A 46 0.35 10.64 -2.52
C ILE A 46 -0.95 9.93 -2.93
N PRO A 47 -1.75 10.49 -3.85
CA PRO A 47 -2.98 9.86 -4.31
C PRO A 47 -2.73 8.47 -4.85
N LEU A 48 -3.56 7.49 -4.50
CA LEU A 48 -3.49 6.14 -5.06
C LEU A 48 -4.09 6.11 -6.48
N THR A 49 -3.46 5.34 -7.35
CA THR A 49 -3.96 4.98 -8.67
C THR A 49 -5.17 4.06 -8.51
N ARG A 50 -6.24 4.34 -9.27
CA ARG A 50 -7.44 3.50 -9.28
C ARG A 50 -7.11 2.14 -9.89
N TYR A 51 -7.66 1.10 -9.28
CA TYR A 51 -7.53 -0.26 -9.79
C TYR A 51 -8.51 -0.54 -10.91
N GLU A 52 -8.08 -1.34 -11.88
CA GLU A 52 -8.91 -1.80 -13.00
C GLU A 52 -9.47 -3.19 -12.71
N ARG A 53 -10.79 -3.28 -12.53
CA ARG A 53 -11.43 -4.54 -12.13
C ARG A 53 -11.40 -5.61 -13.21
N ASN A 54 -11.31 -5.20 -14.46
CA ASN A 54 -11.30 -6.12 -15.60
C ASN A 54 -10.01 -6.94 -15.64
N THR A 55 -8.92 -6.45 -15.03
CA THR A 55 -7.64 -7.15 -15.00
C THR A 55 -7.48 -8.05 -13.78
N PHE A 56 -8.39 -8.06 -12.80
CA PHE A 56 -8.21 -8.78 -11.52
C PHE A 56 -8.06 -10.29 -11.62
N TYR A 57 -8.56 -10.86 -12.72
CA TYR A 57 -8.52 -12.29 -13.00
C TYR A 57 -8.14 -12.53 -14.47
N ALA A 58 -7.52 -11.53 -15.11
CA ALA A 58 -7.05 -11.67 -16.47
C ALA A 58 -5.76 -12.49 -16.48
N GLU A 59 -5.63 -13.42 -17.43
CA GLU A 59 -4.40 -14.20 -17.63
C GLU A 59 -3.38 -13.39 -18.49
N THR A 60 -3.21 -12.11 -18.16
CA THR A 60 -2.36 -11.16 -18.88
C THR A 60 -1.48 -10.40 -17.89
N GLU A 61 -0.34 -9.90 -18.38
CA GLU A 61 0.57 -9.07 -17.57
C GLU A 61 -0.03 -7.70 -17.20
N GLU A 62 -0.99 -7.23 -18.00
CA GLU A 62 -1.65 -5.93 -17.83
C GLU A 62 -2.42 -5.86 -16.51
N GLY A 63 -2.11 -4.84 -15.70
CA GLY A 63 -2.68 -4.64 -14.37
C GLY A 63 -2.16 -5.59 -13.28
N TYR A 64 -1.16 -6.44 -13.60
CA TYR A 64 -0.51 -7.37 -12.67
C TYR A 64 0.97 -7.03 -12.46
N THR A 65 1.76 -7.12 -13.52
CA THR A 65 3.23 -6.97 -13.45
C THR A 65 3.74 -5.69 -14.10
N ASP A 66 2.90 -5.02 -14.87
CA ASP A 66 3.18 -3.75 -15.54
C ASP A 66 2.99 -2.51 -14.64
N CYS A 67 2.54 -2.71 -13.40
CA CYS A 67 2.36 -1.65 -12.42
C CYS A 67 3.72 -1.07 -12.00
N THR A 68 3.95 0.22 -12.28
CA THR A 68 5.23 0.87 -11.98
C THR A 68 5.29 1.43 -10.57
N PHE A 69 6.43 1.25 -9.90
CA PHE A 69 6.76 1.99 -8.68
C PHE A 69 7.01 3.46 -9.01
N ARG A 70 6.76 4.35 -8.04
CA ARG A 70 7.14 5.76 -8.17
C ARG A 70 8.66 5.91 -8.10
N ASP A 71 9.22 6.82 -8.88
CA ASP A 71 10.67 7.08 -8.92
C ASP A 71 11.24 7.36 -7.52
N GLU A 72 10.55 8.14 -6.71
CA GLU A 72 10.94 8.43 -5.32
C GLU A 72 11.08 7.15 -4.47
N PHE A 73 10.16 6.20 -4.62
CA PHE A 73 10.22 4.93 -3.91
C PHE A 73 11.39 4.07 -4.41
N VAL A 74 11.62 4.07 -5.72
CA VAL A 74 12.74 3.35 -6.34
C VAL A 74 14.07 3.91 -5.85
N GLU A 75 14.23 5.22 -5.82
CA GLU A 75 15.47 5.86 -5.34
C GLU A 75 15.69 5.61 -3.84
N ILE A 76 14.65 5.69 -3.01
CA ILE A 76 14.74 5.32 -1.58
C ILE A 76 15.17 3.85 -1.42
N SER A 77 14.57 2.93 -2.18
CA SER A 77 14.88 1.50 -2.10
C SER A 77 16.30 1.16 -2.56
N LYS A 78 16.89 1.95 -3.45
CA LYS A 78 18.29 1.80 -3.87
C LYS A 78 19.25 2.33 -2.82
N ALA A 79 18.90 3.45 -2.19
CA ALA A 79 19.75 4.16 -1.23
C ALA A 79 19.77 3.51 0.16
N THR A 80 18.74 2.71 0.50
CA THR A 80 18.58 2.15 1.85
C THR A 80 18.37 0.64 1.82
N PRO A 81 19.01 -0.12 2.74
CA PRO A 81 18.76 -1.55 2.91
C PRO A 81 17.27 -1.85 3.14
N VAL A 82 16.77 -2.92 2.49
CA VAL A 82 15.34 -3.29 2.49
C VAL A 82 14.75 -3.46 3.89
N GLU A 83 15.53 -3.92 4.87
CA GLU A 83 15.09 -4.06 6.28
C GLU A 83 14.76 -2.70 6.94
N ILE A 84 15.47 -1.64 6.54
CA ILE A 84 15.28 -0.27 7.07
C ILE A 84 14.06 0.39 6.43
N VAL A 85 13.79 0.09 5.15
CA VAL A 85 12.59 0.61 4.46
C VAL A 85 11.32 0.04 5.07
N ILE A 86 11.33 -1.25 5.42
CA ILE A 86 10.19 -1.90 6.08
C ILE A 86 9.96 -1.25 7.45
N SER A 87 10.98 -1.08 8.29
CA SER A 87 10.80 -0.45 9.60
C SER A 87 10.32 1.00 9.51
N ALA A 88 10.85 1.84 8.61
CA ALA A 88 10.42 3.23 8.45
C ALA A 88 8.97 3.40 7.93
N ILE A 89 8.39 2.35 7.34
CA ILE A 89 7.00 2.32 6.88
C ILE A 89 6.04 1.89 8.00
N TYR A 90 6.52 1.11 8.98
CA TYR A 90 5.70 0.52 10.06
C TYR A 90 5.97 1.14 11.45
N VAL A 91 6.80 2.19 11.55
CA VAL A 91 7.11 2.93 12.79
C VAL A 91 6.44 4.31 12.78
#